data_AF-A0A1W9QYH5-F1
#
_entry.id   AF-A0A1W9QYH5-F1
#
_cell.length_a   1.000
_cell.length_b   1.000
_cell.length_c   1.000
_cell.angle_alpha   90.00
_cell.angle_beta   90.00
_cell.angle_gamma   90.00
#
_symmetry.space_group_name_H-M   'P 1'
#
loop_
_entity.id
_entity.type
_entity.pdbx_description
1 polymer ?
#
loop_
_entity_poly.entity_id
_entity_poly.type
_entity_poly.pdbx_seq_one_letter_code
_entity_poly.pdbx_strand_id
1 'polypeptide(L)' 'MPIGDILYIIAIILFSFMTFTIIRNNFLSKFDEQERRKDLIDEYEDDYVSDKTENKEDKELKKKD' A
#
# COMPACT_ATOMS: atom_id res chain seq x y z
N MET A 1 -31.81 -14.85 22.08
CA MET A 1 -31.86 -14.89 20.60
C MET A 1 -31.87 -16.35 20.18
N PRO A 2 -32.71 -16.77 19.22
CA PRO A 2 -32.65 -18.11 18.65
C PRO A 2 -31.25 -18.39 18.08
N ILE A 3 -30.84 -19.66 18.12
CA ILE A 3 -29.54 -20.13 17.58
C ILE A 3 -29.33 -19.71 16.12
N GLY A 4 -30.41 -19.61 15.34
CA GLY A 4 -30.38 -19.10 13.98
C GLY A 4 -29.87 -17.67 13.87
N ASP A 5 -30.22 -16.77 14.79
CA ASP A 5 -29.77 -15.37 14.77
C ASP A 5 -28.27 -15.28 15.02
N ILE A 6 -27.76 -16.11 15.95
CA ILE A 6 -26.32 -16.16 16.26
C ILE A 6 -25.54 -16.65 15.04
N LEU A 7 -26.01 -17.71 14.38
CA LEU A 7 -25.39 -18.22 13.15
C LEU A 7 -25.46 -17.21 12.01
N TYR A 8 -26.57 -16.47 11.88
CA TYR A 8 -26.74 -15.44 10.88
C TYR A 8 -25.78 -14.25 11.09
N ILE A 9 -25.61 -13.81 12.34
CA ILE A 9 -24.65 -12.76 12.70
C ILE A 9 -23.22 -13.20 12.36
N ILE A 10 -22.85 -14.44 12.70
CA ILE A 10 -21.53 -14.99 12.37
C ILE A 10 -21.33 -15.06 10.85
N ALA A 11 -22.34 -15.49 10.11
CA ALA A 11 -22.28 -15.57 8.65
C ALA A 11 -22.07 -14.19 8.00
N ILE A 12 -22.75 -13.15 8.50
CA ILE A 12 -22.56 -11.77 8.01
C ILE A 12 -21.14 -11.27 8.27
N ILE A 13 -20.61 -11.51 9.47
CA ILE A 13 -19.24 -11.10 9.82
C ILE A 13 -18.23 -11.78 8.89
N LEU A 14 -18.37 -13.09 8.67
CA LEU A 14 -17.51 -13.85 7.77
C LEU A 14 -17.62 -13.36 6.32
N PHE A 15 -18.84 -13.09 5.83
CA PHE A 15 -19.07 -12.55 4.50
C PHE A 15 -18.43 -11.17 4.32
N SER A 16 -18.61 -10.28 5.30
CA SER A 16 -17.98 -8.96 5.29
C SER A 16 -16.46 -9.06 5.32
N PHE A 17 -15.90 -9.98 6.12
CA PHE A 17 -14.46 -10.18 6.22
C PHE A 17 -13.86 -10.69 4.91
N MET A 18 -14.46 -11.72 4.29
CA MET A 18 -14.01 -12.23 2.98
C MET A 18 -14.08 -11.15 1.90
N THR A 19 -15.18 -10.39 1.86
CA THR A 19 -15.34 -9.31 0.87
C THR A 19 -14.27 -8.24 1.07
N PHE A 20 -14.02 -7.84 2.32
CA PHE A 20 -12.98 -6.87 2.66
C PHE A 20 -11.58 -7.38 2.30
N THR A 21 -11.25 -8.64 2.57
CA THR A 21 -9.93 -9.18 2.23
C THR A 21 -9.70 -9.28 0.73
N ILE A 22 -10.71 -9.66 -0.05
CA ILE A 22 -10.61 -9.69 -1.53
C ILE A 22 -10.34 -8.28 -2.07
N ILE A 23 -11.15 -7.30 -1.64
CA ILE A 23 -10.98 -5.90 -2.05
C ILE A 23 -9.60 -5.41 -1.63
N ARG A 24 -9.25 -5.55 -0.34
CA ARG A 24 -7.95 -5.11 0.19
C ARG A 24 -6.78 -5.75 -0.54
N ASN A 25 -6.85 -7.02 -0.87
CA ASN A 25 -5.79 -7.71 -1.61
C ASN A 25 -5.70 -7.23 -3.06
N ASN A 26 -6.83 -6.98 -3.73
CA ASN A 26 -6.84 -6.39 -5.07
C ASN A 26 -6.29 -4.96 -5.07
N PHE A 27 -6.63 -4.16 -4.06
CA PHE A 27 -6.06 -2.84 -3.84
C PHE A 27 -4.55 -2.95 -3.59
N LEU A 28 -4.10 -3.71 -2.59
CA LEU A 28 -2.68 -3.90 -2.27
C LEU A 28 -1.87 -4.42 -3.46
N SER A 29 -2.43 -5.29 -4.31
CA SER A 29 -1.73 -5.74 -5.53
C SER A 29 -1.35 -4.60 -6.48
N LYS A 30 -2.04 -3.46 -6.41
CA LYS A 30 -1.77 -2.25 -7.22
C LYS A 30 -0.82 -1.27 -6.53
N PHE A 31 -0.53 -1.45 -5.24
CA PHE A 31 0.38 -0.61 -4.47
C PHE A 31 1.65 -1.39 -4.12
N ASP A 32 2.81 -0.75 -4.19
CA ASP A 32 4.07 -1.35 -3.71
C ASP A 32 4.26 -1.17 -2.20
N GLU A 33 5.28 -1.81 -1.62
CA GLU A 33 5.64 -1.70 -0.18
C GLU A 33 5.85 -0.26 0.33
N GLN A 34 5.99 0.69 -0.60
CA GLN A 34 6.11 2.13 -0.32
C GLN A 34 4.79 2.90 -0.52
N GLU A 35 3.64 2.20 -0.58
CA GLU A 35 2.30 2.76 -0.87
C GLU A 35 2.20 3.52 -2.20
N ARG A 36 3.13 3.27 -3.13
CA ARG A 36 3.14 3.89 -4.47
C ARG A 36 2.31 3.06 -5.43
N ARG A 37 1.52 3.71 -6.27
CA ARG A 37 0.78 3.02 -7.33
C ARG A 37 1.75 2.54 -8.40
N LYS A 38 1.72 1.26 -8.72
CA LYS A 38 2.66 0.61 -9.67
C LYS A 38 2.56 1.11 -11.10
N ASP A 39 1.44 1.73 -11.46
CA ASP A 39 1.15 2.25 -12.81
C ASP A 39 1.65 3.68 -13.06
N LEU A 40 1.97 4.43 -12.00
CA LEU A 40 2.47 5.81 -12.07
C LEU A 40 3.99 5.91 -11.88
N ILE A 41 4.67 4.77 -11.73
CA ILE A 41 6.12 4.75 -11.53
C ILE A 41 6.87 5.28 -12.76
N ASP A 42 6.38 5.00 -13.97
CA ASP A 42 7.03 5.42 -15.22
C ASP A 42 6.96 6.95 -15.45
N GLU A 43 5.96 7.66 -14.90
CA GLU A 43 5.80 9.12 -15.09
C GLU A 43 6.61 9.93 -14.06
N TYR A 44 6.98 9.33 -12.94
CA TYR A 44 7.69 10.02 -11.84
C TYR A 44 9.12 9.52 -11.62
N GLU A 45 9.58 8.47 -12.31
CA GLU A 45 10.94 7.95 -12.13
C GLU A 45 12.03 9.01 -12.39
N ASP A 46 11.84 9.89 -13.37
CA ASP A 46 12.80 10.94 -13.72
C ASP A 46 12.98 11.98 -12.59
N ASP A 47 11.87 12.40 -11.95
CA ASP A 47 11.92 13.36 -10.85
C ASP A 47 12.54 12.73 -9.59
N TYR A 48 12.24 11.47 -9.28
CA TYR A 48 12.74 10.79 -8.07
C TYR A 48 14.22 10.37 -8.15
N VAL A 49 14.73 10.02 -9.34
CA VAL A 49 16.17 9.74 -9.51
C VAL A 49 16.96 11.05 -9.34
N SER A 50 16.44 12.19 -9.78
CA SER A 50 17.06 13.49 -9.56
C SER A 50 17.12 13.85 -8.06
N ASP A 51 16.00 13.76 -7.35
CA ASP A 51 15.88 14.10 -5.93
C ASP A 51 16.75 13.20 -5.04
N LYS A 52 16.83 11.89 -5.33
CA LYS A 52 17.70 10.97 -4.56
C LYS A 52 19.17 11.20 -4.83
N THR A 53 19.54 11.63 -6.03
CA THR A 53 20.95 11.87 -6.40
C THR A 53 21.45 13.17 -5.77
N GLU A 54 20.64 14.24 -5.84
CA GLU A 54 20.94 15.52 -5.16
C GLU A 54 21.09 15.35 -3.64
N ASN A 55 20.15 14.66 -2.99
CA ASN A 55 20.17 14.48 -1.53
C ASN A 55 21.35 13.61 -1.05
N LYS A 56 21.93 12.80 -1.96
CA LYS A 56 23.08 11.93 -1.66
C LYS A 56 24.40 12.69 -1.87
N GLU A 57 24.50 13.48 -2.95
CA GLU A 57 25.65 14.35 -3.21
C GLU A 57 25.81 15.42 -2.12
N ASP A 58 24.71 16.07 -1.71
CA ASP A 58 24.71 17.07 -0.63
C ASP A 58 25.19 16.50 0.72
N LYS A 59 24.86 15.24 1.01
CA LYS A 59 25.30 14.55 2.23
C LYS A 59 26.76 14.12 2.17
N GLU A 60 27.27 13.77 1.00
CA GLU A 60 28.69 13.42 0.84
C GLU A 60 29.60 14.66 0.85
N LEU A 61 29.15 15.78 0.26
CA LEU A 61 29.85 17.07 0.30
C LEU A 61 29.99 17.59 1.75
N LYS A 62 28.91 17.56 2.54
CA LYS A 62 28.94 17.99 3.96
C LYS A 62 29.78 17.10 4.89
N LYS A 63 30.16 15.90 4.47
CA LYS A 63 30.97 14.98 5.28
C LYS A 63 32.47 15.15 5.05
N LYS A 64 32.86 15.94 4.03
CA LYS A 64 34.24 16.08 3.57
C LYS A 64 34.91 17.39 4.02
N ASP A 65 34.14 18.31 4.60
CA ASP A 65 34.57 19.54 5.29
C ASP A 65 34.59 19.33 6.81
#